data_AF-A0AAV5YST1-F1
#
_entry.id   AF-A0AAV5YST1-F1
#
_cell.length_a   1.000
_cell.length_b   1.000
_cell.length_c   1.000
_cell.angle_alpha   90.00
_cell.angle_beta   90.00
_cell.angle_gamma   90.00
#
_symmetry.space_group_name_H-M   'P 1'
#
loop_
_entity.id
_entity.type
_entity.pdbx_description
1 polymer ?
#
loop_
_entity_poly.entity_id
_entity_poly.type
_entity_poly.pdbx_seq_one_letter_code
_entity_poly.pdbx_strand_id
1 'polypeptide(L)' 'DKFRAAVMAMDVPVGSAINGWGLKFDENGQNTNARVQHYMLQWQGGHLVTVWPEEFTTNRAKWIPLGAWDQRK' A
#
# COMPACT_ATOMS: atom_id res chain seq x y z
N ASP A 1 -30.97 1.58 -0.63
CA ASP A 1 -30.55 3.00 -0.62
C ASP A 1 -29.76 3.42 0.62
N LYS A 2 -30.29 3.26 1.84
CA LYS A 2 -29.58 3.70 3.08
C LYS A 2 -28.17 3.12 3.24
N PHE A 3 -27.98 1.84 2.90
CA PHE A 3 -26.66 1.20 2.94
C PHE A 3 -25.67 1.85 1.96
N ARG A 4 -26.08 2.06 0.70
CA ARG A 4 -25.25 2.73 -0.31
C ARG A 4 -24.91 4.15 0.14
N ALA A 5 -25.88 4.91 0.64
CA ALA A 5 -25.64 6.25 1.15
C ALA A 5 -24.62 6.26 2.30
N ALA A 6 -24.72 5.31 3.24
CA ALA A 6 -23.76 5.17 4.33
C ALA A 6 -22.35 4.85 3.83
N VAL A 7 -22.21 3.89 2.89
CA VAL A 7 -20.91 3.51 2.30
C VAL A 7 -20.28 4.69 1.55
N MET A 8 -21.07 5.40 0.74
CA MET A 8 -20.60 6.56 -0.03
C MET A 8 -20.22 7.75 0.85
N ALA A 9 -20.73 7.83 2.08
CA ALA A 9 -20.38 8.86 3.06
C ALA A 9 -19.13 8.53 3.89
N MET A 10 -18.56 7.32 3.75
CA MET A 10 -17.37 6.94 4.50
C MET A 10 -16.14 7.71 4.02
N ASP A 11 -15.39 8.23 4.98
CA ASP A 11 -14.06 8.80 4.76
C ASP A 11 -13.13 8.32 5.87
N VAL A 12 -12.36 7.28 5.59
CA VAL A 12 -11.43 6.63 6.51
C VAL A 12 -10.01 6.97 6.09
N PRO A 13 -9.14 7.47 6.99
CA PRO A 13 -7.81 7.93 6.61
C PRO A 13 -6.88 6.79 6.16
N VAL A 14 -5.86 7.16 5.37
CA VAL A 14 -4.76 6.28 4.97
C VAL A 14 -4.10 5.67 6.21
N GLY A 15 -3.73 4.39 6.14
CA GLY A 15 -3.16 3.63 7.26
C GLY A 15 -4.16 2.92 8.16
N SER A 16 -5.48 3.09 7.94
CA SER A 16 -6.50 2.50 8.82
C SER A 16 -6.85 1.05 8.48
N ALA A 17 -6.71 0.65 7.22
CA ALA A 17 -6.96 -0.72 6.78
C ALA A 17 -5.70 -1.59 6.92
N ILE A 18 -5.88 -2.92 6.94
CA ILE A 18 -4.76 -3.88 7.11
C ILE A 18 -3.69 -3.77 6.03
N ASN A 19 -4.07 -3.34 4.83
CA ASN A 19 -3.14 -3.09 3.72
C ASN A 19 -2.55 -1.67 3.73
N GLY A 20 -2.78 -0.88 4.78
CA GLY A 20 -2.33 0.51 4.91
C GLY A 20 -3.14 1.52 4.10
N TRP A 21 -4.23 1.13 3.44
CA TRP A 21 -5.11 2.07 2.73
C TRP A 21 -6.07 2.78 3.67
N GLY A 22 -6.70 3.83 3.14
CA GLY A 22 -7.95 4.39 3.64
C GLY A 22 -9.11 4.02 2.73
N LEU A 23 -10.25 4.68 2.93
CA LEU A 23 -11.46 4.42 2.15
C LEU A 23 -12.27 5.70 1.96
N LYS A 24 -12.56 6.02 0.70
CA LYS A 24 -13.46 7.10 0.28
C LYS A 24 -13.90 6.84 -1.14
N PHE A 25 -15.20 6.74 -1.38
CA PHE A 25 -15.73 6.39 -2.70
C PHE A 25 -16.07 7.64 -3.54
N ASP A 26 -15.77 7.58 -4.83
CA ASP A 26 -16.24 8.58 -5.81
C ASP A 26 -17.67 8.28 -6.27
N GLU A 27 -18.24 9.14 -7.12
CA GLU A 27 -19.62 9.00 -7.63
C GLU A 27 -19.86 7.67 -8.38
N ASN A 28 -18.80 7.09 -8.95
CA ASN A 28 -18.83 5.80 -9.66
C ASN A 28 -18.75 4.61 -8.69
N GLY A 29 -18.56 4.86 -7.40
CA GLY A 29 -18.40 3.84 -6.36
C GLY A 29 -17.01 3.22 -6.30
N GLN A 30 -16.00 3.85 -6.89
CA GLN A 30 -14.60 3.42 -6.82
C GLN A 30 -13.90 4.07 -5.62
N ASN A 31 -13.00 3.34 -4.96
CA ASN A 31 -12.17 3.96 -3.92
C ASN A 31 -11.21 4.97 -4.55
N THR A 32 -11.14 6.16 -3.98
CA THR A 32 -10.42 7.30 -4.55
C THR A 32 -8.91 7.16 -4.36
N ASN A 33 -8.15 7.70 -5.32
CA ASN A 33 -6.68 7.75 -5.27
C ASN A 33 -6.14 8.43 -3.99
N ALA A 34 -6.89 9.37 -3.40
CA ALA A 34 -6.51 10.04 -2.15
C ALA A 34 -6.55 9.13 -0.91
N ARG A 35 -7.09 7.91 -1.03
CA ARG A 35 -7.19 6.90 0.02
C ARG A 35 -6.52 5.58 -0.34
N VAL A 36 -6.08 5.40 -1.57
CA VAL A 36 -5.37 4.22 -2.04
C VAL A 36 -3.87 4.50 -2.05
N GLN A 37 -3.06 3.50 -1.69
CA GLN A 37 -1.60 3.61 -1.65
C GLN A 37 -0.95 2.58 -2.56
N HIS A 38 0.12 2.98 -3.23
CA HIS A 38 0.98 2.08 -3.98
C HIS A 38 2.11 1.59 -3.09
N TYR A 39 2.50 0.33 -3.25
CA TYR A 39 3.60 -0.26 -2.49
C TYR A 39 4.66 -0.79 -3.44
N MET A 40 5.92 -0.54 -3.09
CA MET A 40 7.03 -1.29 -3.66
C MET A 40 7.46 -2.33 -2.64
N LEU A 41 7.45 -3.59 -3.05
CA LEU A 41 7.86 -4.73 -2.24
C LEU A 41 9.17 -5.29 -2.81
N GLN A 42 10.09 -5.73 -1.96
CA GLN A 42 11.34 -6.37 -2.39
C GLN A 42 11.67 -7.54 -1.45
N TRP A 43 12.16 -8.63 -2.02
CA TRP A 43 12.75 -9.71 -1.23
C TRP A 43 14.11 -9.30 -0.68
N GLN A 44 14.29 -9.34 0.63
CA GLN A 44 15.54 -9.03 1.32
C GLN A 44 15.76 -10.01 2.48
N GLY A 45 16.92 -10.68 2.52
CA GLY A 45 17.25 -11.61 3.61
C GLY A 45 16.19 -12.70 3.78
N GLY A 46 15.71 -13.28 2.67
CA GLY A 46 14.69 -14.32 2.67
C GLY A 46 13.24 -13.86 2.96
N HIS A 47 12.97 -12.56 3.15
CA HIS A 47 11.63 -12.05 3.47
C HIS A 47 11.14 -11.06 2.42
N LEU A 48 9.84 -11.09 2.10
CA LEU A 48 9.20 -10.04 1.28
C LEU A 48 8.90 -8.84 2.17
N VAL A 49 9.56 -7.72 1.93
CA VAL A 49 9.42 -6.49 2.73
C VAL A 49 8.90 -5.33 1.89
N THR A 50 8.11 -4.45 2.48
CA THR A 50 7.79 -3.12 1.90
C THR A 50 9.04 -2.27 1.91
N VAL A 51 9.38 -1.64 0.79
CA VAL A 51 10.54 -0.74 0.65
C VAL A 51 10.15 0.69 0.25
N TRP A 52 8.87 0.91 -0.08
CA TRP A 52 8.26 2.22 -0.31
C TRP A 52 6.72 2.08 -0.17
N PRO A 53 5.98 3.10 0.33
CA PRO A 53 6.43 4.45 0.68
C PRO A 53 7.08 4.51 2.07
N GLU A 54 7.86 5.56 2.31
CA GLU A 54 8.76 5.64 3.48
C GLU A 54 8.01 5.68 4.82
N GLU A 55 6.78 6.17 4.80
CA GLU A 55 5.88 6.26 5.94
C GLU A 55 5.45 4.88 6.46
N PHE A 56 5.55 3.84 5.61
CA PHE A 56 5.13 2.47 5.94
C PHE A 56 6.30 1.49 6.06
N THR A 57 7.55 1.96 5.98
CA THR A 57 8.70 1.06 6.10
C THR A 57 10.00 1.75 6.45
N THR A 58 10.81 1.06 7.26
CA THR A 58 12.20 1.40 7.51
C THR A 58 13.17 0.70 6.55
N ASN A 59 12.71 -0.27 5.76
CA ASN A 59 13.51 -0.89 4.70
C ASN A 59 13.64 0.08 3.52
N ARG A 60 14.70 -0.07 2.73
CA ARG A 60 14.90 0.70 1.49
C ARG A 60 15.19 -0.23 0.34
N ALA A 61 14.78 0.19 -0.86
CA ALA A 61 15.02 -0.56 -2.06
C ALA A 61 16.52 -0.74 -2.28
N LYS A 62 16.96 -1.98 -2.47
CA LYS A 62 18.31 -2.28 -2.97
C LYS A 62 18.27 -2.11 -4.49
N TRP A 63 18.97 -1.09 -4.98
CA TRP A 63 18.97 -0.70 -6.39
C TRP A 63 19.94 -1.53 -7.25
N ILE A 64 19.77 -1.45 -8.57
CA ILE A 64 20.55 -2.19 -9.57
C ILE A 64 22.01 -1.67 -9.64
N PRO A 65 23.02 -2.54 -9.85
CA PRO A 65 22.90 -3.98 -10.05
C PRO A 65 22.60 -4.71 -8.75
N LEU A 66 21.54 -5.55 -8.80
CA LEU A 66 21.27 -6.51 -7.75
C LEU A 66 22.42 -7.53 -7.75
N GLY A 67 22.93 -7.88 -6.57
CA GLY A 67 23.96 -8.92 -6.42
C GLY A 67 23.58 -10.25 -7.09
N ALA A 68 24.55 -11.16 -7.20
CA ALA A 68 24.31 -12.48 -7.80
C ALA A 68 23.20 -13.24 -7.04
N TRP A 69 22.46 -14.12 -7.72
CA TRP A 69 21.25 -14.75 -7.18
C TRP A 69 21.51 -15.56 -5.88
N ASP A 70 22.66 -16.23 -5.82
CA ASP A 70 23.17 -16.95 -4.67
C ASP A 70 23.50 -16.05 -3.47
N GLN A 71 23.76 -14.76 -3.70
CA GLN A 71 24.05 -13.76 -2.69
C GLN A 71 22.81 -13.01 -2.17
N ARG A 72 21.60 -13.32 -2.67
CA ARG A 72 20.34 -12.64 -2.29
C ARG A 72 19.58 -13.31 -1.13
N LYS A 73 20.09 -14.44 -0.63
CA LYS A 73 19.50 -15.17 0.50
C LYS A 73 19.73 -14.44 1.82
#